data_AF-A0A956T2J8-F1
#
_entry.id   AF-A0A956T2J8-F1
#
_cell.length_a   1.000
_cell.length_b   1.000
_cell.length_c   1.000
_cell.angle_alpha   90.00
_cell.angle_beta   90.00
_cell.angle_gamma   90.00
#
_symmetry.space_group_name_H-M   'P 1'
#
loop_
_entity.id
_entity.type
_entity.pdbx_description
1 polymer ?
#
loop_
_entity_poly.entity_id
_entity_poly.type
_entity_poly.pdbx_seq_one_letter_code
_entity_poly.pdbx_strand_id
1 'polypeptide(L)'
;PLGCAVDAGGQPTQHAGDKEMTAHWVVKPGPETRKTSLGQAFPFDTTVHYIAIHMHSYAESLELRDLTTGESVFLAKATPTEDGGGLADIEHYSSREGIKVYANHQYELISKYNNTSDVDATAMAFMFCYVKDPYFKRPSAEELGKRTSEFCGGVEQ
;
A
#
# COMPACT_ATOMS: atom_id res chain seq x y z
N PRO A 1 -11.39 -5.87 -7.19
CA PRO A 1 -10.33 -4.87 -6.96
C PRO A 1 -9.05 -5.57 -6.49
N LEU A 2 -8.08 -5.76 -7.38
CA LEU A 2 -6.76 -6.28 -7.05
C LEU A 2 -5.93 -5.13 -6.47
N GLY A 3 -6.09 -4.87 -5.18
CA GLY A 3 -5.23 -3.96 -4.42
C GLY A 3 -4.09 -4.75 -3.80
N CYS A 4 -2.85 -4.51 -4.22
CA CYS A 4 -1.69 -5.07 -3.57
C CYS A 4 -1.46 -4.32 -2.25
N ALA A 5 -1.92 -4.87 -1.13
CA ALA A 5 -1.56 -4.41 0.21
C ALA A 5 -0.44 -5.30 0.76
N VAL A 6 0.63 -4.69 1.27
CA VAL A 6 1.84 -5.38 1.75
C VAL A 6 2.17 -4.91 3.17
N ASP A 7 2.17 -5.86 4.09
CA ASP A 7 2.19 -5.69 5.56
C ASP A 7 3.57 -5.28 6.12
N ALA A 8 3.59 -4.55 7.25
CA ALA A 8 4.81 -4.09 7.91
C ALA A 8 4.96 -4.26 9.47
N GLY A 9 4.19 -5.08 10.21
CA GLY A 9 4.64 -5.67 11.52
C GLY A 9 4.18 -5.16 12.93
N GLY A 10 2.94 -5.33 13.46
CA GLY A 10 2.72 -5.39 14.94
C GLY A 10 1.32 -5.42 15.67
N GLN A 11 0.26 -4.65 15.33
CA GLN A 11 -1.18 -5.01 15.66
C GLN A 11 -2.18 -4.61 14.52
N PRO A 12 -3.51 -4.91 14.55
CA PRO A 12 -4.09 -6.13 15.10
C PRO A 12 -3.51 -7.35 14.39
N THR A 13 -3.71 -8.53 14.96
CA THR A 13 -3.05 -9.74 14.48
C THR A 13 -3.99 -10.62 13.66
N GLN A 14 -3.58 -10.94 12.43
CA GLN A 14 -4.18 -11.98 11.59
C GLN A 14 -3.48 -13.30 11.87
N HIS A 15 -4.26 -14.35 12.10
CA HIS A 15 -3.75 -15.71 12.26
C HIS A 15 -3.55 -16.37 10.88
N ALA A 16 -2.31 -16.55 10.47
CA ALA A 16 -1.93 -17.31 9.28
C ALA A 16 -1.58 -18.76 9.70
N GLY A 17 -2.62 -19.51 10.10
CA GLY A 17 -2.44 -20.75 10.87
C GLY A 17 -1.90 -20.43 12.26
N ASP A 18 -0.84 -21.12 12.69
CA ASP A 18 -0.20 -20.93 14.00
C ASP A 18 0.64 -19.64 14.10
N LYS A 19 0.74 -18.86 13.02
CA LYS A 19 1.53 -17.61 12.98
C LYS A 19 0.66 -16.40 13.25
N GLU A 20 1.06 -15.65 14.27
CA GLU A 20 0.56 -14.31 14.54
C GLU A 20 1.26 -13.31 13.60
N MET A 21 0.54 -12.77 12.62
CA MET A 21 1.01 -11.79 11.63
C MET A 21 0.24 -10.48 11.77
N THR A 22 0.83 -9.34 11.40
CA THR A 22 0.26 -8.06 11.80
C THR A 22 1.02 -6.85 11.22
N ALA A 23 0.39 -5.68 11.04
CA ALA A 23 0.86 -4.64 10.11
C ALA A 23 1.48 -3.33 10.67
N HIS A 24 1.47 -3.07 11.99
CA HIS A 24 1.99 -1.82 12.59
C HIS A 24 3.18 -2.00 13.56
N TRP A 25 4.39 -1.52 13.28
CA TRP A 25 5.55 -1.70 14.16
C TRP A 25 5.81 -0.54 15.12
N VAL A 26 6.79 -0.71 16.02
CA VAL A 26 7.27 0.34 16.93
C VAL A 26 8.48 1.04 16.30
N VAL A 27 8.41 2.36 16.15
CA VAL A 27 9.53 3.24 15.82
C VAL A 27 10.03 3.92 17.10
N LYS A 28 11.31 3.71 17.42
CA LYS A 28 11.98 4.33 18.57
C LYS A 28 12.26 5.82 18.32
N PRO A 29 12.43 6.65 19.37
CA PRO A 29 12.95 8.01 19.24
C PRO A 29 14.18 8.10 18.33
N GLY A 30 14.15 9.02 17.37
CA GLY A 30 15.17 9.22 16.34
C GLY A 30 14.81 8.67 14.94
N PRO A 31 15.77 8.70 14.01
CA PRO A 31 15.58 8.27 12.63
C PRO A 31 15.62 6.74 12.48
N GLU A 32 14.67 6.20 11.74
CA GLU A 32 14.58 4.79 11.37
C GLU A 32 14.40 4.65 9.84
N THR A 33 15.09 3.68 9.25
CA THR A 33 14.84 3.23 7.87
C THR A 33 14.57 1.75 7.88
N ARG A 34 13.41 1.34 7.35
CA ARG A 34 13.00 -0.06 7.28
C ARG A 34 12.81 -0.47 5.82
N LYS A 35 13.27 -1.69 5.51
CA LYS A 35 13.10 -2.35 4.22
C LYS A 35 12.17 -3.54 4.37
N THR A 36 11.16 -3.63 3.52
CA THR A 36 10.20 -4.72 3.48
C THR A 36 10.21 -5.31 2.08
N SER A 37 10.82 -6.48 1.91
CA SER A 37 10.78 -7.22 0.65
C SER A 37 9.36 -7.62 0.31
N LEU A 38 8.93 -7.29 -0.90
CA LEU A 38 7.65 -7.71 -1.43
C LEU A 38 7.86 -9.05 -2.14
N GLY A 39 6.95 -10.00 -1.93
CA GLY A 39 6.97 -11.29 -2.63
C GLY A 39 6.55 -11.13 -4.09
N GLN A 40 5.48 -11.78 -4.50
CA GLN A 40 4.86 -11.49 -5.80
C GLN A 40 4.07 -10.17 -5.72
N ALA A 41 4.78 -9.04 -5.84
CA ALA A 41 4.21 -7.70 -5.73
C ALA A 41 3.17 -7.39 -6.83
N PHE A 42 3.39 -7.94 -8.03
CA PHE A 42 2.48 -7.82 -9.17
C PHE A 42 2.19 -9.21 -9.78
N PRO A 43 0.92 -9.55 -10.03
CA PRO A 43 0.54 -10.87 -10.54
C PRO A 43 0.82 -11.07 -12.05
N PHE A 44 0.99 -9.99 -12.80
CA PHE A 44 1.27 -9.97 -14.25
C PHE A 44 1.93 -8.62 -14.62
N ASP A 45 2.63 -8.59 -15.74
CA ASP A 45 3.23 -7.36 -16.29
C ASP A 45 2.14 -6.32 -16.61
N THR A 46 2.29 -5.10 -16.11
CA THR A 46 1.22 -4.09 -16.17
C THR A 46 1.77 -2.66 -16.00
N THR A 47 0.87 -1.68 -15.98
CA THR A 47 1.12 -0.28 -15.68
C THR A 47 0.34 0.14 -14.43
N VAL A 48 1.03 0.76 -13.46
CA VAL A 48 0.42 1.42 -12.30
C VAL A 48 -0.04 2.81 -12.74
N HIS A 49 -1.32 3.11 -12.59
CA HIS A 49 -1.92 4.39 -13.03
C HIS A 49 -2.24 5.35 -11.89
N TYR A 50 -2.41 4.83 -10.68
CA TYR A 50 -2.59 5.62 -9.47
C TYR A 50 -1.90 4.91 -8.29
N ILE A 51 -1.27 5.68 -7.41
CA ILE A 51 -0.69 5.16 -6.16
C ILE A 51 -1.21 6.02 -5.01
N ALA A 52 -1.89 5.40 -4.06
CA ALA A 52 -2.22 6.02 -2.78
C ALA A 52 -1.32 5.44 -1.68
N ILE A 53 -0.94 6.29 -0.71
CA ILE A 53 -0.08 5.90 0.41
C ILE A 53 -0.88 6.02 1.71
N HIS A 54 -0.63 5.12 2.65
CA HIS A 54 -1.04 5.29 4.03
C HIS A 54 0.17 5.12 4.95
N MET A 55 0.46 6.15 5.74
CA MET A 55 1.50 6.15 6.75
C MET A 55 1.04 6.82 8.04
N HIS A 56 1.63 6.39 9.15
CA HIS A 56 1.50 7.01 10.47
C HIS A 56 2.36 8.27 10.62
N SER A 57 2.15 8.99 11.73
CA SER A 57 2.96 10.13 12.20
C SER A 57 4.46 9.83 12.20
N TYR A 58 5.28 10.89 12.12
CA TYR A 58 6.75 10.82 12.00
C TYR A 58 7.29 10.19 10.70
N ALA A 59 6.44 9.82 9.75
CA ALA A 59 6.90 9.38 8.43
C ALA A 59 7.57 10.53 7.66
N GLU A 60 8.69 10.24 7.01
CA GLU A 60 9.39 11.15 6.09
C GLU A 60 9.16 10.74 4.61
N SER A 61 9.17 9.43 4.33
CA SER A 61 8.95 8.93 2.95
C SER A 61 8.62 7.44 2.87
N LEU A 62 7.97 7.03 1.78
CA LEU A 62 7.85 5.64 1.34
C LEU A 62 8.30 5.49 -0.12
N GLU A 63 9.31 4.64 -0.34
CA GLU A 63 9.80 4.27 -1.68
C GLU A 63 9.28 2.88 -2.07
N LEU A 64 8.83 2.72 -3.32
CA LEU A 64 8.77 1.42 -3.99
C LEU A 64 10.00 1.30 -4.90
N ARG A 65 10.83 0.31 -4.61
CA ARG A 65 12.12 0.08 -5.24
C ARG A 65 12.07 -1.20 -6.05
N ASP A 66 12.50 -1.17 -7.32
CA ASP A 66 12.72 -2.36 -8.13
C ASP A 66 14.14 -2.87 -7.86
N LEU A 67 14.25 -4.04 -7.23
CA LEU A 67 15.53 -4.67 -6.90
C LEU A 67 16.18 -5.35 -8.11
N THR A 68 15.41 -5.60 -9.18
CA THR A 68 15.86 -6.25 -10.41
C THR A 68 16.64 -5.29 -11.29
N THR A 69 16.14 -4.06 -11.42
CA THR A 69 16.80 -2.98 -12.17
C THR A 69 17.68 -2.09 -11.30
N GLY A 70 17.41 -2.04 -9.98
CA GLY A 70 18.04 -1.07 -9.09
C GLY A 70 17.50 0.35 -9.30
N GLU A 71 16.23 0.49 -9.69
CA GLU A 71 15.56 1.78 -9.93
C GLU A 71 14.46 2.05 -8.89
N SER A 72 14.16 3.33 -8.70
CA SER A 72 13.01 3.76 -7.88
C SER A 72 11.79 3.78 -8.79
N VAL A 73 10.75 3.02 -8.44
CA VAL A 73 9.48 3.00 -9.18
C VAL A 73 8.67 4.24 -8.82
N PHE A 74 8.59 4.55 -7.53
CA PHE A 74 7.95 5.75 -6.99
C PHE A 74 8.49 6.03 -5.59
N LEU A 75 8.74 7.30 -5.28
CA LEU A 75 9.09 7.78 -3.95
C LEU A 75 8.05 8.84 -3.55
N ALA A 76 7.27 8.54 -2.53
CA ALA A 76 6.38 9.49 -1.89
C ALA A 76 7.08 10.13 -0.69
N LYS A 77 7.06 11.45 -0.60
CA LYS A 77 7.37 12.19 0.64
C LYS A 77 6.12 12.35 1.48
N ALA A 78 6.32 12.38 2.80
CA ALA A 78 5.30 12.73 3.77
C ALA A 78 5.68 14.08 4.43
N THR A 79 4.68 14.93 4.66
CA THR A 79 4.84 16.21 5.35
C THR A 79 4.13 16.11 6.70
N PRO A 80 4.82 16.29 7.84
CA PRO A 80 4.19 16.25 9.15
C PRO A 80 3.26 17.45 9.39
N THR A 81 2.33 17.31 10.33
CA THR A 81 1.59 18.46 10.90
C THR A 81 2.49 19.34 11.77
N GLU A 82 2.10 20.61 12.01
CA GLU A 82 2.89 21.55 12.83
C GLU A 82 3.12 21.06 14.28
N ASP A 83 2.18 20.28 14.82
CA ASP A 83 2.26 19.65 16.14
C ASP A 83 3.02 18.31 16.14
N GLY A 84 3.46 17.83 14.97
CA GLY A 84 4.11 16.52 14.78
C GLY A 84 3.19 15.30 15.00
N GLY A 85 1.93 15.52 15.40
CA GLY A 85 1.00 14.46 15.79
C GLY A 85 0.47 13.62 14.64
N GLY A 86 0.60 14.09 13.40
CA GLY A 86 0.12 13.41 12.19
C GLY A 86 0.87 13.84 10.93
N LEU A 87 0.26 13.57 9.77
CA LEU A 87 0.74 14.00 8.46
C LEU A 87 -0.23 15.03 7.88
N ALA A 88 0.28 16.18 7.47
CA ALA A 88 -0.47 17.23 6.78
C ALA A 88 -0.67 16.90 5.29
N ASP A 89 0.29 16.23 4.67
CA ASP A 89 0.23 15.76 3.29
C ASP A 89 1.06 14.48 3.09
N ILE A 90 0.72 13.69 2.07
CA ILE A 90 1.56 12.61 1.58
C ILE A 90 1.43 12.51 0.06
N GLU A 91 2.58 12.49 -0.62
CA GLU A 91 2.63 12.48 -2.08
C GLU A 91 1.96 11.20 -2.63
N HIS A 92 1.20 11.37 -3.72
CA HIS A 92 0.50 10.31 -4.42
C HIS A 92 0.84 10.37 -5.93
N TYR A 93 0.64 9.26 -6.64
CA TYR A 93 0.90 9.19 -8.08
C TYR A 93 -0.41 9.14 -8.87
N SER A 94 -0.47 9.80 -10.03
CA SER A 94 -1.58 9.68 -10.99
C SER A 94 -1.10 9.94 -12.41
N SER A 95 -1.38 9.04 -13.36
CA SER A 95 -1.00 9.19 -14.78
C SER A 95 -1.86 8.34 -15.72
N ARG A 96 -2.09 8.85 -16.93
CA ARG A 96 -2.76 8.11 -18.01
C ARG A 96 -1.84 7.09 -18.68
N GLU A 97 -0.55 7.37 -18.72
CA GLU A 97 0.51 6.52 -19.26
C GLU A 97 0.86 5.40 -18.28
N GLY A 98 1.04 5.76 -17.00
CA GLY A 98 1.37 4.86 -15.91
C GLY A 98 2.84 4.41 -15.85
N ILE A 99 3.25 3.86 -14.71
CA ILE A 99 4.59 3.30 -14.49
C ILE A 99 4.55 1.81 -14.79
N LYS A 100 5.47 1.30 -15.64
CA LYS A 100 5.57 -0.13 -15.93
C LYS A 100 6.12 -0.90 -14.73
N VAL A 101 5.51 -2.05 -14.45
CA VAL A 101 5.93 -3.01 -13.42
C VAL A 101 5.77 -4.44 -13.95
N TYR A 102 6.61 -5.35 -13.47
CA TYR A 102 6.78 -6.68 -14.07
C TYR A 102 6.61 -7.79 -13.03
N ALA A 103 5.97 -8.90 -13.41
CA ALA A 103 5.64 -9.98 -12.47
C ALA A 103 6.84 -10.85 -12.07
N ASN A 104 7.91 -10.84 -12.87
CA ASN A 104 9.16 -11.55 -12.62
C ASN A 104 10.21 -10.68 -11.89
N HIS A 105 9.90 -9.43 -11.59
CA HIS A 105 10.79 -8.51 -10.86
C HIS A 105 10.59 -8.63 -9.34
N GLN A 106 11.67 -8.42 -8.60
CA GLN A 106 11.65 -8.32 -7.14
C GLN A 106 11.52 -6.85 -6.73
N TYR A 107 10.69 -6.59 -5.72
CA TYR A 107 10.43 -5.24 -5.22
C TYR A 107 10.64 -5.16 -3.71
N GLU A 108 11.03 -4.00 -3.20
CA GLU A 108 10.96 -3.69 -1.76
C GLU A 108 10.24 -2.35 -1.54
N LEU A 109 9.56 -2.25 -0.39
CA LEU A 109 9.22 -0.96 0.19
C LEU A 109 10.34 -0.49 1.11
N ILE A 110 10.75 0.77 0.97
CA ILE A 110 11.69 1.42 1.89
C ILE A 110 10.94 2.56 2.60
N SER A 111 10.60 2.36 3.87
CA SER A 111 10.00 3.41 4.70
C SER A 111 11.07 4.15 5.50
N LYS A 112 10.87 5.46 5.66
CA LYS A 112 11.68 6.30 6.55
C LYS A 112 10.79 7.01 7.54
N TYR A 113 11.22 6.98 8.79
CA TYR A 113 10.60 7.65 9.92
C TYR A 113 11.64 8.43 10.70
N ASN A 114 11.21 9.47 11.40
CA ASN A 114 12.03 10.23 12.31
C ASN A 114 11.18 10.65 13.51
N ASN A 115 11.10 9.78 14.51
CA ASN A 115 10.29 10.01 15.70
C ASN A 115 10.98 11.06 16.58
N THR A 116 10.47 12.29 16.52
CA THR A 116 11.03 13.45 17.25
C THR A 116 10.54 13.54 18.69
N SER A 117 9.72 12.59 19.17
CA SER A 117 9.30 12.50 20.57
C SER A 117 10.30 11.70 21.42
N ASP A 118 10.11 11.71 22.73
CA ASP A 118 10.89 10.94 23.71
C ASP A 118 10.29 9.55 24.02
N VAL A 119 9.20 9.18 23.33
CA VAL A 119 8.47 7.92 23.53
C VAL A 119 8.40 7.07 22.25
N ASP A 120 8.16 5.77 22.42
CA ASP A 120 7.87 4.86 21.31
C ASP A 120 6.61 5.28 20.53
N ALA A 121 6.68 5.27 19.20
CA ALA A 121 5.54 5.53 18.32
C ALA A 121 5.13 4.28 17.53
N THR A 122 3.85 4.15 17.18
CA THR A 122 3.38 3.10 16.25
C THR A 122 3.49 3.58 14.80
N ALA A 123 3.98 2.73 13.92
CA ALA A 123 4.18 3.01 12.51
C ALA A 123 3.52 1.96 11.63
N MET A 124 3.06 2.36 10.44
CA MET A 124 2.53 1.49 9.39
C MET A 124 2.85 2.17 8.06
N ALA A 125 3.20 1.38 7.03
CA ALA A 125 3.47 1.91 5.70
C ALA A 125 2.85 1.00 4.63
N PHE A 126 1.79 1.49 3.99
CA PHE A 126 1.13 0.83 2.87
C PHE A 126 1.24 1.68 1.60
N MET A 127 1.50 1.00 0.47
CA MET A 127 1.41 1.58 -0.87
C MET A 127 0.36 0.82 -1.68
N PHE A 128 -0.74 1.48 -2.02
CA PHE A 128 -1.82 0.92 -2.84
C PHE A 128 -1.60 1.24 -4.30
N CYS A 129 -1.03 0.30 -5.05
CA CYS A 129 -0.81 0.41 -6.49
C CYS A 129 -2.07 0.00 -7.28
N TYR A 130 -2.70 0.95 -7.98
CA TYR A 130 -3.83 0.71 -8.85
C TYR A 130 -3.34 0.43 -10.28
N VAL A 131 -3.39 -0.84 -10.66
CA VAL A 131 -2.85 -1.33 -11.94
C VAL A 131 -3.90 -1.45 -13.03
N LYS A 132 -3.44 -1.43 -14.29
CA LYS A 132 -4.26 -1.84 -15.43
C LYS A 132 -4.46 -3.35 -15.42
N ASP A 133 -5.65 -3.81 -15.08
CA ASP A 133 -6.03 -5.21 -15.20
C ASP A 133 -6.37 -5.53 -16.69
N PRO A 134 -5.56 -6.34 -17.40
CA PRO A 134 -5.81 -6.69 -18.80
C PRO A 134 -6.95 -7.72 -18.95
N TYR A 135 -7.39 -8.33 -17.84
CA TYR A 135 -8.47 -9.32 -17.80
C TYR A 135 -9.80 -8.70 -17.36
N PHE A 136 -9.81 -7.43 -16.95
CA PHE A 136 -11.02 -6.74 -16.51
C PHE A 136 -12.05 -6.63 -17.65
N LYS A 137 -13.14 -7.39 -17.52
CA LYS A 137 -14.34 -7.25 -18.33
C LYS A 137 -15.31 -6.34 -17.59
N ARG A 138 -15.61 -5.17 -18.15
CA ARG A 138 -16.67 -4.30 -17.64
C ARG A 138 -18.00 -5.07 -17.68
N PRO A 139 -18.72 -5.23 -16.56
CA PRO A 139 -20.03 -5.88 -16.58
C PRO A 139 -21.03 -5.14 -17.47
N SER A 140 -21.94 -5.89 -18.09
CA SER A 140 -23.06 -5.32 -18.82
C SER A 140 -24.06 -4.64 -17.88
N ALA A 141 -24.94 -3.79 -18.42
CA ALA A 141 -26.02 -3.17 -17.63
C ALA A 141 -26.98 -4.23 -17.05
N GLU A 142 -27.19 -5.34 -17.76
CA GLU A 142 -27.98 -6.49 -17.30
C GLU A 142 -27.30 -7.23 -16.15
N GLU A 143 -25.99 -7.50 -16.26
CA GLU A 143 -25.21 -8.13 -15.18
C GLU A 143 -25.17 -7.27 -13.91
N LEU A 144 -25.08 -5.94 -14.06
CA LEU A 144 -25.20 -5.00 -12.94
C LEU A 144 -26.61 -5.01 -12.36
N GLY A 145 -27.64 -4.92 -13.19
CA GLY A 145 -29.04 -4.96 -12.75
C GLY A 145 -29.38 -6.23 -11.98
N LYS A 146 -28.91 -7.40 -12.45
CA LYS A 146 -29.07 -8.68 -11.76
C LYS A 146 -28.40 -8.66 -10.39
N ARG A 147 -27.13 -8.27 -10.30
CA ARG A 147 -26.40 -8.16 -9.01
C ARG A 147 -27.06 -7.20 -8.04
N THR A 148 -27.58 -6.06 -8.53
CA THR A 148 -28.35 -5.12 -7.71
C THR A 148 -29.65 -5.75 -7.21
N SER A 149 -30.38 -6.48 -8.05
CA SER A 149 -31.59 -7.20 -7.61
C SER A 149 -31.31 -8.32 -6.61
N GLU A 150 -30.20 -9.06 -6.77
CA GLU A 150 -29.77 -10.11 -5.83
C GLU A 150 -29.35 -9.54 -4.47
N PHE A 151 -28.72 -8.35 -4.45
CA PHE A 151 -28.27 -7.68 -3.24
C PHE A 151 -29.38 -6.90 -2.52
N CYS A 152 -30.25 -6.20 -3.25
CA CYS A 152 -31.30 -5.35 -2.68
C CYS A 152 -32.66 -6.04 -2.53
N GLY A 153 -32.96 -7.03 -3.37
CA GLY A 153 -34.26 -7.72 -3.42
C GLY A 153 -34.30 -8.99 -2.58
N GLY A 154 -33.71 -8.95 -1.37
CA GLY A 154 -33.40 -10.09 -0.51
C GLY A 154 -34.38 -11.27 -0.57
N VAL A 155 -33.81 -12.46 -0.80
CA VAL A 155 -34.45 -13.77 -0.96
C VAL A 155 -35.79 -13.89 -0.20
N GLU A 156 -36.90 -13.87 -0.95
CA GLU A 156 -38.14 -14.50 -0.48
C GLU A 156 -37.87 -16.01 -0.38
N GLN A 157 -37.93 -16.53 0.85
CA GLN A 157 -37.92 -17.97 1.17
C GLN A 157 -39.36 -18.47 1.30
#